data_AF-A0A1V5DGG3-F1
#
_entry.id   AF-A0A1V5DGG3-F1
#
_cell.length_a   1.000
_cell.length_b   1.000
_cell.length_c   1.000
_cell.angle_alpha   90.00
_cell.angle_beta   90.00
_cell.angle_gamma   90.00
#
_symmetry.space_group_name_H-M   'P 1'
#
loop_
_entity.id
_entity.type
_entity.pdbx_description
1 polymer ?
#
loop_
_entity_poly.entity_id
_entity_poly.type
_entity_poly.pdbx_seq_one_letter_code
_entity_poly.pdbx_strand_id
1 'polypeptide(L)'
;MLSSFYSAISGLSASTSGINVVSNNISNMNTVGYKSSTATFEDVLYQTINSSFGASQVGRGTAVSSIKTDFSAGSLETTNSTTDLAIGGDGFFIVLDPDSSTVYIGGRQFQLRQQRESG
;
A
#
# COMPACT_ATOMS: atom_id res chain seq x y z
N MET A 1 -33.32 -10.55 -3.46
CA MET A 1 -33.40 -9.61 -2.31
C MET A 1 -32.22 -9.79 -1.37
N LEU A 2 -32.00 -10.97 -0.77
CA LEU A 2 -30.81 -11.22 0.08
C LEU A 2 -29.48 -11.12 -0.69
N SER A 3 -29.42 -11.62 -1.92
CA SER A 3 -28.22 -11.57 -2.77
C SER A 3 -27.83 -10.14 -3.19
N SER A 4 -28.82 -9.27 -3.45
CA SER A 4 -28.59 -7.87 -3.82
C SER A 4 -28.10 -7.04 -2.63
N PHE A 5 -28.63 -7.29 -1.42
CA PHE A 5 -28.12 -6.67 -0.20
C PHE A 5 -26.67 -7.08 0.10
N TYR A 6 -26.35 -8.37 -0.04
CA TYR A 6 -24.98 -8.85 0.12
C TYR A 6 -24.01 -8.22 -0.90
N SER A 7 -24.44 -8.08 -2.15
CA SER A 7 -23.63 -7.44 -3.20
C SER A 7 -23.42 -5.94 -2.91
N ALA A 8 -24.44 -5.25 -2.40
CA ALA A 8 -24.32 -3.85 -1.99
C ALA A 8 -23.39 -3.66 -0.77
N ILE A 9 -23.50 -4.53 0.24
CA ILE A 9 -22.66 -4.48 1.45
C ILE A 9 -21.20 -4.81 1.10
N SER A 10 -20.94 -5.82 0.27
CA SER A 10 -19.59 -6.16 -0.19
C SER A 10 -18.99 -5.02 -1.02
N GLY A 11 -19.77 -4.39 -1.91
CA GLY A 11 -19.37 -3.17 -2.62
C GLY A 11 -18.99 -2.01 -1.71
N LEU A 12 -19.79 -1.75 -0.67
CA LEU A 12 -19.50 -0.71 0.31
C LEU A 12 -18.23 -1.02 1.13
N SER A 13 -18.06 -2.27 1.55
CA SER A 13 -16.89 -2.71 2.33
C SER A 13 -15.59 -2.63 1.50
N ALA A 14 -15.63 -3.08 0.25
CA ALA A 14 -14.51 -2.95 -0.68
C ALA A 14 -14.19 -1.47 -0.91
N SER A 15 -15.20 -0.64 -1.20
CA SER A 15 -15.02 0.80 -1.39
C SER A 15 -14.41 1.49 -0.17
N THR A 16 -14.87 1.14 1.04
CA THR A 16 -14.32 1.66 2.30
C THR A 16 -12.84 1.32 2.44
N SER A 17 -12.46 0.09 2.10
CA SER A 17 -11.07 -0.33 2.11
C SER A 17 -10.21 0.45 1.10
N GLY A 18 -10.74 0.69 -0.10
CA GLY A 18 -10.10 1.57 -1.09
C GLY A 18 -9.90 2.99 -0.59
N ILE A 19 -10.93 3.57 0.03
CA ILE A 19 -10.86 4.91 0.64
C ILE A 19 -9.81 4.94 1.74
N ASN A 20 -9.69 3.89 2.56
CA ASN A 20 -8.67 3.82 3.61
C ASN A 20 -7.25 3.82 3.02
N VAL A 21 -7.01 3.09 1.93
CA VAL A 21 -5.71 3.09 1.24
C VAL A 21 -5.39 4.47 0.67
N VAL A 22 -6.35 5.12 0.00
CA VAL A 22 -6.16 6.48 -0.52
C VAL A 22 -5.92 7.48 0.61
N SER A 23 -6.67 7.37 1.71
CA SER A 23 -6.53 8.23 2.89
C SER A 23 -5.15 8.07 3.54
N ASN A 24 -4.64 6.84 3.61
CA ASN A 24 -3.28 6.58 4.08
C ASN A 24 -2.23 7.21 3.17
N ASN A 25 -2.40 7.12 1.84
CA ASN A 25 -1.51 7.76 0.88
C ASN A 25 -1.48 9.28 1.04
N ILE A 26 -2.64 9.91 1.16
CA ILE A 26 -2.75 11.37 1.32
C ILE A 26 -2.11 11.81 2.65
N SER A 27 -2.40 11.08 3.72
CA SER A 27 -1.86 11.42 5.06
C SER A 27 -0.34 11.35 5.11
N ASN A 28 0.28 10.48 4.31
CA ASN A 28 1.72 10.27 4.25
C ASN A 28 2.36 10.86 2.98
N MET A 29 1.66 11.69 2.22
CA MET A 29 2.16 12.28 0.98
C MET A 29 3.46 13.07 1.20
N ASN A 30 3.60 13.72 2.35
CA ASN A 30 4.78 14.51 2.71
C ASN A 30 5.76 13.72 3.61
N THR A 31 5.49 12.45 3.90
CA THR A 31 6.37 11.62 4.71
C THR A 31 7.53 11.15 3.85
N VAL A 32 8.73 11.56 4.24
CA VAL A 32 9.98 11.22 3.56
C VAL A 32 10.14 9.70 3.47
N GLY A 33 10.38 9.18 2.27
CA GLY A 33 10.55 7.75 2.01
C GLY A 33 9.26 6.93 1.96
N TYR A 34 8.08 7.56 2.09
CA TYR A 34 6.79 6.86 1.94
C TYR A 34 6.59 6.32 0.52
N LYS A 35 5.93 5.15 0.45
CA LYS A 35 5.58 4.48 -0.81
C LYS A 35 4.07 4.37 -0.89
N SER A 36 3.49 4.95 -1.93
CA SER A 36 2.04 4.92 -2.15
C SER A 36 1.57 3.49 -2.35
N SER A 37 0.36 3.18 -1.93
CA SER A 37 -0.25 1.87 -2.12
C SER A 37 -1.54 2.01 -2.91
N THR A 38 -1.86 1.01 -3.74
CA THR A 38 -3.09 0.98 -4.54
C THR A 38 -3.86 -0.29 -4.23
N ALA A 39 -5.16 -0.15 -3.95
CA ALA A 39 -6.06 -1.29 -3.78
C ALA A 39 -6.58 -1.76 -5.15
N THR A 40 -6.55 -3.07 -5.39
CA THR A 40 -7.20 -3.70 -6.54
C THR A 40 -8.45 -4.44 -6.06
N PHE A 41 -9.50 -4.41 -6.88
CA PHE A 41 -10.78 -5.06 -6.57
C PHE A 41 -11.01 -6.22 -7.53
N GLU A 42 -11.67 -7.26 -7.03
CA GLU A 42 -12.10 -8.41 -7.82
C GLU A 42 -13.58 -8.74 -7.53
N ASP A 43 -14.22 -9.40 -8.50
CA ASP A 43 -15.54 -10.00 -8.29
C ASP A 43 -15.34 -11.35 -7.57
N VAL A 44 -16.17 -11.60 -6.55
CA VAL A 44 -16.01 -12.78 -5.70
C VAL A 44 -16.46 -14.05 -6.43
N LEU A 45 -17.63 -14.03 -7.09
CA LEU A 45 -18.22 -15.21 -7.73
C LEU A 45 -19.29 -14.80 -8.76
N TYR A 46 -19.25 -15.45 -9.93
CA TYR A 46 -20.34 -15.41 -10.91
C TYR A 46 -21.27 -16.62 -10.73
N GLN A 47 -22.56 -16.38 -10.50
CA GLN A 47 -23.56 -17.44 -10.59
C GLN A 47 -24.12 -17.49 -12.01
N THR A 48 -23.78 -18.54 -12.77
CA THR A 48 -24.38 -18.82 -14.08
C THR A 48 -25.79 -19.38 -13.88
N ILE A 49 -26.80 -18.62 -14.27
CA ILE A 49 -28.18 -19.07 -14.34
C ILE A 49 -28.43 -19.53 -15.78
N ASN A 50 -28.47 -20.84 -16.00
CA ASN A 50 -28.91 -21.39 -17.29
C ASN A 50 -30.42 -21.20 -17.41
N SER A 51 -30.85 -20.28 -18.27
CA SER A 51 -32.25 -20.13 -18.65
C SER A 51 -32.47 -20.73 -20.05
N SER A 52 -33.70 -21.11 -20.38
CA SER A 52 -34.08 -21.62 -21.71
C SER A 52 -33.81 -20.62 -22.85
N PHE A 53 -33.44 -19.38 -22.54
CA PHE A 53 -33.12 -18.29 -23.47
C PHE A 53 -31.64 -17.87 -23.44
N GLY A 54 -30.77 -18.59 -22.71
CA GLY A 54 -29.34 -18.31 -22.59
C GLY A 54 -28.83 -18.33 -21.15
N ALA A 55 -27.50 -18.41 -21.00
CA ALA A 55 -26.82 -18.30 -19.71
C ALA A 55 -26.75 -16.83 -19.29
N SER A 56 -27.37 -16.48 -18.16
CA SER A 56 -27.26 -15.16 -17.54
C SER A 56 -26.39 -15.27 -16.29
N GLN A 57 -25.30 -14.50 -16.21
CA GLN A 57 -24.43 -14.47 -15.03
C GLN A 57 -24.83 -13.35 -14.09
N VAL A 58 -25.02 -13.69 -12.81
CA VAL A 58 -25.24 -12.72 -11.74
C VAL A 58 -23.98 -12.67 -10.87
N GLY A 59 -23.32 -11.50 -10.82
CA GLY A 59 -22.19 -11.24 -9.93
C GLY A 59 -22.65 -11.22 -8.47
N ARG A 60 -21.88 -11.86 -7.58
CA ARG A 60 -22.25 -12.05 -6.16
C ARG A 60 -21.55 -11.09 -5.19
N GLY A 61 -20.91 -10.04 -5.70
CA GLY A 61 -20.30 -9.00 -4.88
C GLY A 61 -18.84 -8.76 -5.26
N THR A 62 -18.20 -7.81 -4.57
CA THR A 62 -16.81 -7.45 -4.83
C THR A 62 -15.99 -7.51 -3.55
N ALA A 63 -14.72 -7.86 -3.68
CA ALA A 63 -13.74 -7.87 -2.60
C ALA A 63 -12.47 -7.13 -3.00
N VAL A 64 -11.68 -6.74 -2.01
CA VAL A 64 -10.31 -6.27 -2.23
C VAL A 64 -9.44 -7.49 -2.55
N SER A 65 -8.90 -7.52 -3.76
CA SER A 65 -8.00 -8.57 -4.24
C SER A 65 -6.62 -8.44 -3.60
N SER A 66 -6.04 -7.24 -3.67
CA SER A 66 -4.73 -6.97 -3.09
C SER A 66 -4.54 -5.48 -2.81
N ILE A 67 -3.59 -5.17 -1.94
CA ILE A 67 -3.06 -3.82 -1.75
C ILE A 67 -1.60 -3.87 -2.17
N LYS A 68 -1.27 -3.21 -3.29
CA LYS A 68 0.08 -3.21 -3.85
C LYS A 68 0.77 -1.90 -3.53
N THR A 69 1.94 -1.97 -2.92
CA THR A 69 2.82 -0.82 -2.73
C THR A 69 3.58 -0.52 -4.02
N ASP A 70 3.61 0.75 -4.41
CA ASP A 70 4.41 1.25 -5.51
C ASP A 70 5.81 1.66 -5.02
N PHE A 71 6.81 0.91 -5.47
CA PHE A 71 8.22 1.16 -5.15
C PHE A 71 8.93 2.09 -6.12
N SER A 72 8.20 2.69 -7.07
CA SER A 72 8.74 3.67 -8.00
C SER A 72 9.56 4.75 -7.28
N ALA A 73 10.64 5.18 -7.94
CA ALA A 73 11.47 6.26 -7.42
C ALA A 73 10.69 7.57 -7.56
N GLY A 74 10.44 8.25 -6.44
CA GLY A 74 9.93 9.61 -6.44
C GLY A 74 11.05 10.61 -6.71
N SER A 75 10.68 11.89 -6.82
CA SER A 75 11.64 12.98 -6.93
C SER A 75 12.52 13.05 -5.67
N LEU A 76 13.83 13.19 -5.87
CA LEU A 76 14.76 13.47 -4.79
C LEU A 76 14.83 14.98 -4.60
N GLU A 77 14.56 15.44 -3.39
CA GLU A 77 14.73 16.84 -3.00
C GLU A 77 16.10 17.03 -2.35
N THR A 78 16.83 18.07 -2.77
CA THR A 78 18.12 18.39 -2.17
C THR A 78 17.91 19.05 -0.82
N THR A 79 18.52 18.50 0.24
CA THR A 79 18.51 19.12 1.56
C THR A 79 19.85 19.81 1.83
N ASN A 80 19.89 20.74 2.78
CA ASN A 80 21.12 21.42 3.21
C ASN A 80 21.92 20.62 4.25
N SER A 81 21.52 19.38 4.54
CA SER A 81 22.19 18.52 5.52
C SER A 81 23.13 17.55 4.82
N THR A 82 24.40 17.53 5.23
CA THR A 82 25.40 16.59 4.71
C THR A 82 25.18 15.15 5.17
N THR A 83 24.26 14.93 6.12
CA THR A 83 23.93 13.62 6.69
C THR A 83 22.70 12.96 6.09
N ASP A 84 22.02 13.65 5.16
CA ASP A 84 20.86 13.12 4.46
C ASP A 84 21.32 12.38 3.20
N LEU A 85 21.12 11.07 3.18
CA LEU A 85 21.50 10.20 2.07
C LEU A 85 20.25 9.53 1.49
N ALA A 86 20.15 9.53 0.16
CA ALA A 86 19.07 8.86 -0.56
C ALA A 86 19.63 7.97 -1.68
N ILE A 87 18.98 6.82 -1.92
CA ILE A 87 19.36 5.87 -2.96
C ILE A 87 18.65 6.24 -4.26
N GLY A 88 19.41 6.72 -5.24
CA GLY A 88 18.97 6.88 -6.63
C GLY A 88 18.88 5.53 -7.33
N GLY A 89 17.67 5.06 -7.62
CA GLY A 89 17.41 3.73 -8.21
C GLY A 89 17.12 2.63 -7.18
N ASP A 90 16.94 1.40 -7.65
CA ASP A 90 16.47 0.31 -6.79
C ASP A 90 17.55 -0.12 -5.78
N GLY A 91 17.16 -0.19 -4.52
CA GLY A 91 18.05 -0.53 -3.42
C GLY A 91 17.48 -0.06 -2.09
N PHE A 92 17.89 -0.72 -1.01
CA PHE A 92 17.47 -0.42 0.35
C PHE A 92 18.70 -0.28 1.24
N PHE A 93 18.61 0.55 2.28
CA PHE A 93 19.64 0.58 3.30
C PHE A 93 19.53 -0.65 4.20
N ILE A 94 20.66 -1.13 4.69
CA ILE A 94 20.70 -2.19 5.68
C ILE A 94 21.10 -1.54 7.01
N VAL A 95 20.26 -1.70 8.03
CA VAL A 95 20.47 -1.16 9.37
C VAL A 95 20.70 -2.31 10.33
N LEU A 96 21.83 -2.30 11.03
CA LEU A 96 22.13 -3.23 12.11
C LEU A 96 21.68 -2.62 13.43
N ASP A 97 20.87 -3.34 14.18
CA ASP A 97 20.59 -3.00 15.57
C ASP A 97 21.81 -3.37 16.44
N PRO A 98 22.46 -2.39 17.09
CA PRO A 98 23.66 -2.63 17.89
C PRO A 98 23.41 -3.53 19.11
N ASP A 99 22.17 -3.61 19.61
CA ASP A 99 21.84 -4.39 20.81
C ASP A 99 21.42 -5.82 20.49
N SER A 100 20.71 -6.02 19.37
CA SER A 100 20.14 -7.32 19.01
C SER A 100 20.88 -8.07 17.88
N SER A 101 21.93 -7.48 17.31
CA SER A 101 22.64 -8.02 16.12
C SER A 101 21.70 -8.36 14.93
N THR A 102 20.47 -7.85 14.96
CA THR A 102 19.45 -8.11 13.94
C THR A 102 19.60 -7.10 12.82
N VAL A 103 19.56 -7.62 11.59
CA VAL A 103 19.71 -6.82 10.37
C VAL A 103 18.33 -6.49 9.82
N TYR A 104 18.03 -5.20 9.69
CA TYR A 104 16.80 -4.70 9.11
C TYR A 104 17.06 -4.11 7.72
N ILE A 105 16.15 -4.36 6.79
CA ILE A 105 16.11 -3.66 5.52
C ILE A 105 15.36 -2.34 5.78
N GLY A 106 16.11 -1.26 5.87
CA GLY A 106 15.59 0.11 6.00
C GLY A 106 15.07 0.67 4.67
N GLY A 107 14.44 1.84 4.73
CA GLY A 107 13.92 2.52 3.55
C GLY A 107 15.00 2.95 2.53
N ARG A 108 14.60 3.68 1.49
CA ARG A 108 15.50 4.19 0.43
C ARG A 108 16.17 5.54 0.77
N GLN A 109 15.89 6.06 1.97
CA GLN A 109 16.45 7.30 2.47
C GLN A 109 16.84 7.11 3.93
N PHE A 110 18.00 7.65 4.30
CA PHE A 110 18.59 7.52 5.64
C PHE A 110 19.12 8.87 6.09
N GLN A 111 18.86 9.22 7.34
CA GLN A 111 19.45 10.40 7.97
C GLN A 111 20.36 9.92 9.10
N LEU A 112 21.67 10.16 8.95
CA LEU A 112 22.62 9.92 10.04
C LEU A 112 22.38 10.98 11.12
N ARG A 113 21.73 10.59 12.23
CA ARG A 113 21.70 11.42 13.44
C ARG A 113 22.99 11.20 14.20
N GLN A 114 23.84 12.23 14.26
CA GLN A 114 24.96 12.25 15.18
C GLN A 114 24.40 12.29 16.60
N GLN A 115 24.49 11.18 17.33
CA GLN A 115 24.24 11.20 18.76
C GLN A 115 25.34 12.09 19.36
N ARG A 116 24.98 13.30 19.80
CA ARG A 116 25.82 14.03 20.74
C ARG A 116 25.81 13.20 22.03
N GLU A 117 26.89 12.48 22.27
CA GLU A 117 27.21 12.02 23.61
C GLU A 117 27.26 13.26 24.50
N SER A 118 26.30 13.35 25.42
CA SER A 118 26.32 14.35 26.48
C SER A 118 27.32 13.88 27.52
N GLY A 119 28.56 14.38 27.40
CA GLY A 119 29.51 14.47 28.52
C GLY A 119 29.28 15.75 29.30
#